data_AF-A0A3M1YYQ6-F1
#
_entry.id   AF-A0A3M1YYQ6-F1
#
_cell.length_a   1.000
_cell.length_b   1.000
_cell.length_c   1.000
_cell.angle_alpha   90.00
_cell.angle_beta   90.00
_cell.angle_gamma   90.00
#
_symmetry.space_group_name_H-M   'P 1'
#
loop_
_entity.id
_entity.type
_entity.pdbx_description
1 polymer ?
#
loop_
_entity_poly.entity_id
_entity_poly.type
_entity_poly.pdbx_seq_one_letter_code
_entity_poly.pdbx_strand_id
1 'polypeptide(L)'
;KFNFSNKINLIQEKINLKLINKLIKISPVIVYVDSYYLWKVSHYPHFIIVVEKSKNGYKIFDSWDGKIKQVNSNVLSKAIISLRNLLKFCPQLIQKK
;
A
#
# COMPACT_ATOMS: atom_id res chain seq x y z
N LYS A 1 -20.75 -8.78 23.40
CA LYS A 1 -19.58 -7.91 23.72
C LYS A 1 -18.39 -8.40 22.90
N PHE A 2 -17.91 -7.62 21.93
CA PHE A 2 -16.69 -7.96 21.20
C PHE A 2 -15.49 -7.68 22.11
N ASN A 3 -14.73 -8.70 22.46
CA ASN A 3 -13.46 -8.55 23.17
C ASN A 3 -12.37 -8.17 22.17
N PHE A 4 -12.14 -6.88 22.00
CA PHE A 4 -11.03 -6.39 21.19
C PHE A 4 -9.74 -6.43 22.01
N SER A 5 -8.88 -7.41 21.71
CA SER A 5 -7.48 -7.40 22.15
C SER A 5 -6.71 -6.36 21.32
N ASN A 6 -6.71 -5.11 21.76
CA ASN A 6 -6.11 -3.99 21.02
C ASN A 6 -4.66 -3.77 21.42
N LYS A 7 -3.75 -4.61 20.90
CA LYS A 7 -2.31 -4.30 20.85
C LYS A 7 -1.95 -3.73 19.48
N ILE A 8 -2.46 -2.53 19.18
CA ILE A 8 -2.03 -1.78 17.99
C ILE A 8 -0.63 -1.22 18.27
N ASN A 9 0.33 -1.54 17.40
CA ASN A 9 1.67 -0.97 17.49
C ASN A 9 1.84 0.11 16.43
N LEU A 10 2.03 1.36 16.86
CA LEU A 10 2.30 2.47 15.95
C LEU A 10 3.81 2.63 15.78
N ILE A 11 4.28 2.60 14.52
CA ILE A 11 5.68 2.80 14.18
C ILE A 11 5.77 3.95 13.20
N GLN A 12 6.56 4.97 13.54
CA GLN A 12 6.83 6.09 12.64
C GLN A 12 8.05 5.77 11.76
N GLU A 13 7.79 5.46 10.49
CA GLU A 13 8.85 5.21 9.51
C GLU A 13 8.44 5.78 8.14
N LYS A 14 9.43 6.20 7.35
CA LYS A 14 9.19 6.63 5.97
C LYS A 14 8.70 5.44 5.14
N ILE A 15 7.44 5.48 4.71
CA ILE A 15 6.90 4.48 3.78
C ILE A 15 7.59 4.60 2.43
N ASN A 16 8.20 3.49 2.03
CA ASN A 16 8.92 3.28 0.77
C ASN A 16 8.88 1.80 0.38
N LEU A 17 9.37 1.46 -0.82
CA LEU A 17 9.38 0.08 -1.30
C LEU A 17 10.26 -0.87 -0.46
N LYS A 18 11.32 -0.37 0.20
CA LYS A 18 12.18 -1.19 1.07
C LYS A 18 11.40 -1.69 2.28
N LEU A 19 10.63 -0.79 2.92
CA LEU A 19 9.76 -1.15 4.04
C LEU A 19 8.68 -2.15 3.59
N ILE A 20 7.99 -1.87 2.48
CA ILE A 20 6.98 -2.79 1.93
C ILE A 20 7.58 -4.18 1.69
N ASN A 21 8.75 -4.25 1.04
CA ASN A 21 9.45 -5.51 0.77
C ASN A 21 9.85 -6.29 2.03
N LYS A 22 10.10 -5.61 3.14
CA LYS A 22 10.38 -6.26 4.43
C LYS A 22 9.09 -6.84 5.01
N LEU A 23 8.01 -6.06 5.00
CA LEU A 23 6.76 -6.43 5.64
C LEU A 23 6.02 -7.53 4.88
N ILE A 24 5.93 -7.47 3.55
CA ILE A 24 5.21 -8.46 2.73
C ILE A 24 5.79 -9.88 2.81
N LYS A 25 7.02 -10.05 3.31
CA LYS A 25 7.59 -11.37 3.59
C LYS A 25 6.91 -12.08 4.77
N ILE A 26 6.24 -11.32 5.64
CA ILE A 26 5.55 -11.82 6.82
C ILE A 26 4.07 -12.04 6.49
N SER A 27 3.42 -11.00 5.96
CA SER A 27 2.01 -11.04 5.59
C SER A 27 1.68 -9.91 4.60
N PRO A 28 0.60 -10.03 3.81
CA PRO A 28 0.13 -8.95 2.95
C PRO A 28 -0.05 -7.64 3.72
N VAL A 29 0.21 -6.51 3.05
CA VAL A 29 0.17 -5.18 3.69
C VAL A 29 -0.78 -4.25 2.97
N ILE A 30 -1.60 -3.53 3.73
CA ILE A 30 -2.47 -2.48 3.21
C ILE A 30 -1.65 -1.20 3.09
N VAL A 31 -1.66 -0.58 1.91
CA VAL A 31 -0.88 0.62 1.60
C VAL A 31 -1.82 1.72 1.12
N TYR A 32 -1.68 2.90 1.71
CA TYR A 32 -2.34 4.12 1.26
C TYR A 32 -1.53 4.75 0.13
N VAL A 33 -2.15 4.96 -1.03
CA VAL A 33 -1.50 5.40 -2.28
C VAL A 33 -2.34 6.41 -3.04
N ASP A 34 -1.73 7.13 -3.98
CA ASP A 34 -2.45 7.91 -4.99
C ASP A 34 -2.88 6.98 -6.15
N SER A 35 -4.18 6.80 -6.31
CA SER A 35 -4.78 5.92 -7.33
C SER A 35 -4.48 6.32 -8.78
N TYR A 36 -4.15 7.60 -9.04
CA TYR A 36 -3.82 8.07 -10.39
C TYR A 36 -2.66 7.29 -10.99
N TYR A 37 -1.65 6.96 -10.19
CA TYR A 37 -0.49 6.25 -10.70
C TYR A 37 -0.77 4.81 -11.05
N LEU A 38 -1.78 4.20 -10.42
CA LEU A 38 -2.23 2.85 -10.71
C LEU A 38 -3.12 2.80 -11.95
N TRP A 39 -4.11 3.70 -12.05
CA TRP A 39 -5.21 3.57 -13.01
C TRP A 39 -5.30 4.68 -14.04
N LYS A 40 -4.56 5.78 -13.88
CA LYS A 40 -4.56 6.94 -14.78
C LYS A 40 -5.91 7.63 -14.95
N VAL A 41 -6.78 7.54 -13.93
CA VAL A 41 -8.11 8.16 -13.94
C VAL A 41 -8.11 9.49 -13.21
N SER A 42 -7.91 9.47 -11.88
CA SER A 42 -7.96 10.68 -11.05
C SER A 42 -6.95 10.60 -9.91
N HIS A 43 -6.45 11.76 -9.47
CA HIS A 43 -5.63 11.87 -8.27
C HIS A 43 -6.52 11.78 -7.03
N TYR A 44 -6.62 10.57 -6.48
CA TYR A 44 -7.44 10.30 -5.32
C TYR A 44 -6.74 9.33 -4.36
N PRO A 45 -6.75 9.61 -3.05
CA PRO A 45 -6.17 8.69 -2.08
C PRO A 45 -6.92 7.36 -2.02
N HIS A 46 -6.20 6.25 -2.04
CA HIS A 46 -6.79 4.91 -2.14
C HIS A 46 -6.03 3.88 -1.32
N PHE A 47 -6.73 2.89 -0.79
CA PHE A 47 -6.13 1.76 -0.10
C PHE A 47 -6.09 0.54 -1.01
N ILE A 48 -4.88 0.00 -1.18
CA ILE A 48 -4.63 -1.27 -1.87
C ILE A 48 -3.96 -2.24 -0.92
N ILE A 49 -4.00 -3.54 -1.24
CA ILE A 49 -3.28 -4.57 -0.48
C ILE A 49 -2.14 -5.08 -1.34
N VAL A 50 -0.88 -4.90 -0.92
CA VAL A 50 0.26 -5.53 -1.55
C VAL A 50 0.37 -6.95 -1.02
N VAL A 51 0.13 -7.92 -1.90
CA VAL A 51 0.06 -9.34 -1.56
C VAL A 51 1.46 -9.96 -1.55
N GLU A 52 2.20 -9.78 -2.63
CA GLU A 52 3.55 -10.34 -2.77
C GLU A 52 4.40 -9.53 -3.77
N LYS A 53 5.71 -9.76 -3.70
CA LYS A 53 6.65 -9.30 -4.72
C LYS A 53 6.90 -10.42 -5.71
N SER A 54 6.84 -10.07 -7.00
CA SER A 54 7.13 -10.93 -8.14
C SER A 54 8.38 -10.44 -8.87
N LYS A 55 8.83 -11.19 -9.88
CA LYS A 55 9.93 -10.76 -10.77
C LYS A 55 9.61 -9.42 -11.48
N ASN A 56 8.34 -9.18 -11.80
CA ASN A 56 7.88 -8.03 -12.59
C ASN A 56 7.25 -6.92 -11.73
N GLY A 57 7.56 -6.84 -10.44
CA GLY A 57 7.00 -5.85 -9.51
C GLY A 57 6.15 -6.48 -8.42
N TYR A 58 4.94 -5.98 -8.20
CA TYR A 58 4.09 -6.36 -7.07
C TYR A 58 2.74 -6.88 -7.55
N LYS A 59 2.25 -7.94 -6.91
CA LYS A 59 0.84 -8.30 -7.00
C LYS A 59 0.09 -7.51 -5.94
N ILE A 60 -0.90 -6.75 -6.36
CA ILE A 60 -1.76 -5.95 -5.50
C ILE A 60 -3.20 -6.41 -5.63
N PHE A 61 -3.93 -6.48 -4.52
CA PHE A 61 -5.38 -6.58 -4.52
C PHE A 61 -5.95 -5.16 -4.44
N ASP A 62 -6.83 -4.83 -5.37
CA ASP A 62 -7.51 -3.54 -5.44
C ASP A 62 -8.94 -3.67 -4.90
N SER A 63 -9.26 -2.84 -3.91
CA SER A 63 -10.56 -2.86 -3.24
C SER A 63 -11.70 -2.31 -4.12
N TRP A 64 -11.39 -1.55 -5.18
CA TRP A 64 -12.42 -1.03 -6.08
C TRP A 64 -13.07 -2.08 -6.97
N ASP A 65 -12.30 -3.05 -7.45
CA ASP A 65 -12.81 -4.09 -8.35
C ASP A 65 -12.65 -5.52 -7.82
N GLY A 66 -12.05 -5.68 -6.64
CA GLY A 66 -11.88 -6.96 -5.98
C GLY A 66 -10.90 -7.89 -6.69
N LYS A 67 -10.02 -7.37 -7.55
CA LYS A 67 -9.10 -8.19 -8.35
C LYS A 67 -7.65 -8.04 -7.91
N ILE A 68 -6.90 -9.13 -8.13
CA ILE A 68 -5.44 -9.11 -8.03
C ILE A 68 -4.86 -8.65 -9.37
N LYS A 69 -3.98 -7.63 -9.32
CA LYS A 69 -3.35 -7.01 -10.48
C LYS A 69 -1.84 -6.95 -10.29
N GLN A 70 -1.12 -6.97 -11.40
CA GLN A 70 0.32 -6.79 -11.42
C GLN A 70 0.64 -5.30 -11.61
N VAL A 71 1.51 -4.74 -10.75
CA VAL A 71 1.99 -3.36 -10.88
C VAL A 71 3.50 -3.28 -10.78
N ASN A 72 4.09 -2.47 -11.65
CA ASN A 72 5.53 -2.23 -11.66
C ASN A 72 5.99 -1.51 -10.40
N SER A 73 7.22 -1.80 -9.94
CA SER A 73 7.81 -1.14 -8.77
C SER A 73 7.82 0.39 -8.89
N ASN A 74 8.13 0.91 -10.08
CA ASN A 74 8.14 2.34 -10.33
C ASN A 74 6.74 2.97 -10.20
N VAL A 75 5.70 2.24 -10.57
CA VAL A 75 4.31 2.70 -10.45
C VAL A 75 3.92 2.80 -8.98
N LEU A 76 4.16 1.74 -8.19
CA LEU A 76 3.85 1.75 -6.76
C LEU A 76 4.66 2.82 -6.00
N SER A 77 5.95 2.98 -6.33
CA SER A 77 6.79 4.03 -5.76
C SER A 77 6.23 5.42 -6.04
N LYS A 78 5.88 5.71 -7.30
CA LYS A 78 5.31 7.00 -7.69
C LYS A 78 3.95 7.24 -7.02
N ALA A 79 3.11 6.22 -6.86
CA ALA A 79 1.82 6.33 -6.17
C ALA A 79 2.00 6.76 -4.70
N ILE A 80 2.99 6.21 -3.99
CA ILE A 80 3.30 6.59 -2.60
C ILE A 80 3.90 8.00 -2.51
N ILE A 81 4.82 8.32 -3.41
CA ILE A 81 5.49 9.64 -3.45
C ILE A 81 4.49 10.74 -3.79
N SER A 82 3.62 10.50 -4.77
CA SER A 82 2.59 11.46 -5.17
C SER A 82 1.58 11.71 -4.06
N LEU A 83 1.12 10.67 -3.38
CA LEU A 83 0.22 10.83 -2.24
C LEU A 83 0.79 11.81 -1.20
N ARG A 84 2.10 11.71 -0.94
CA ARG A 84 2.81 12.61 -0.03
C ARG A 84 3.01 14.01 -0.57
N ASN A 85 3.52 14.10 -1.80
CA ASN A 85 4.06 15.35 -2.31
C ASN A 85 3.02 16.19 -3.05
N LEU A 86 2.12 15.54 -3.78
CA LEU A 86 1.04 16.17 -4.56
C LEU A 86 -0.21 16.33 -3.70
N LEU A 87 -0.75 15.23 -3.18
CA LEU A 87 -2.00 15.25 -2.41
C LEU A 87 -1.82 15.67 -0.94
N LYS A 88 -0.58 15.83 -0.47
CA LYS A 88 -0.23 16.26 0.90
C LYS A 88 -0.75 15.34 2.02
N PHE A 89 -1.03 14.07 1.71
CA PHE A 89 -1.37 13.08 2.74
C PHE A 89 -0.11 12.38 3.26
N CYS A 90 -0.11 12.07 4.56
CA CYS A 90 0.89 11.15 5.11
C CYS A 90 0.54 9.71 4.68
N PRO A 91 1.39 9.01 3.92
CA PRO A 91 1.11 7.62 3.57
C PRO A 91 1.00 6.74 4.83
N GLN A 92 0.10 5.77 4.80
CA GLN A 92 -0.14 4.82 5.88
C GLN A 92 0.10 3.39 5.39
N LEU A 93 0.57 2.54 6.31
CA LEU A 93 0.80 1.11 6.11
C LEU A 93 0.13 0.36 7.25
N ILE A 94 -0.67 -0.65 6.94
CA ILE A 94 -1.33 -1.49 7.94
C ILE A 94 -0.94 -2.93 7.64
N GLN A 95 -0.45 -3.63 8.66
CA GLN A 95 -0.10 -5.04 8.58
C GLN A 95 -0.68 -5.78 9.76
N LYS A 96 -1.27 -6.95 9.48
CA LYS A 96 -1.62 -7.92 10.51
C LYS A 96 -0.34 -8.67 10.91
N LYS A 97 0.05 -8.54 12.17
CA LYS A 97 1.13 -9.35 12.77
C LYS A 97 0.72 -10.81 12.86
#